data_AF-A0A5K1AV49-F1
#
_entry.id   AF-A0A5K1AV49-F1
#
_cell.length_a   1.000
_cell.length_b   1.000
_cell.length_c   1.000
_cell.angle_alpha   90.00
_cell.angle_beta   90.00
_cell.angle_gamma   90.00
#
_symmetry.space_group_name_H-M   'P 1'
#
loop_
_entity.id
_entity.type
_entity.pdbx_description
1 polymer ?
#
loop_
_entity_poly.entity_id
_entity_poly.type
_entity_poly.pdbx_seq_one_letter_code
_entity_poly.pdbx_strand_id
1 'polypeptide(L)' 'MHAELQVLSPLVPTREVRFLRFCKQHAEGLWAVVDVSIDGIKDNQNGAGYMSCRRLPSGCVVQDMPNGYSK' A
#
# COMPACT_ATOMS: atom_id res chain seq x y z
N MET A 1 -7.54 -1.84 -4.96
CA MET A 1 -6.95 -3.10 -4.46
C MET A 1 -7.51 -3.38 -3.06
N HIS A 2 -7.72 -4.66 -2.74
CA HIS A 2 -8.06 -5.15 -1.40
C HIS A 2 -6.98 -6.18 -1.01
N ALA A 3 -6.45 -6.08 0.19
CA ALA A 3 -5.37 -6.95 0.65
C ALA A 3 -5.42 -7.15 2.16
N GLU A 4 -4.74 -8.19 2.63
CA GLU A 4 -4.54 -8.46 4.05
C GLU A 4 -3.13 -8.06 4.46
N LEU A 5 -3.02 -7.35 5.59
CA LEU A 5 -1.76 -7.02 6.23
C LEU A 5 -1.59 -7.90 7.47
N GLN A 6 -0.62 -8.80 7.39
CA GLN A 6 -0.20 -9.66 8.50
C GLN A 6 1.17 -9.21 9.01
N VAL A 7 1.27 -9.02 10.32
CA VAL A 7 2.55 -8.82 11.00
C VAL A 7 3.00 -10.17 11.54
N LEU A 8 4.31 -10.45 11.53
CA LEU A 8 4.89 -11.69 12.07
C LEU A 8 4.89 -11.70 13.61
N SER A 9 3.75 -11.37 14.22
CA SER A 9 3.51 -11.40 15.66
C SER A 9 2.14 -12.03 15.91
N PRO A 10 2.05 -13.11 16.71
CA PRO A 10 0.78 -13.78 17.01
C PRO A 10 -0.17 -12.89 17.82
N LEU A 11 0.32 -11.80 18.42
CA LEU A 11 -0.48 -10.84 19.20
C LEU A 11 -1.12 -9.75 18.34
N VAL A 12 -0.80 -9.69 17.04
CA VAL A 12 -1.33 -8.69 16.13
C VAL A 12 -2.25 -9.38 15.12
N PRO A 13 -3.57 -9.14 15.17
CA PRO A 13 -4.48 -9.75 14.21
C PRO A 13 -4.23 -9.23 12.80
N THR A 14 -4.50 -10.07 11.80
CA THR A 14 -4.52 -9.67 10.39
C THR A 14 -5.53 -8.54 10.18
N ARG A 15 -5.17 -7.56 9.34
CA ARG A 15 -6.02 -6.41 9.03
C ARG A 15 -6.30 -6.35 7.55
N GLU A 16 -7.57 -6.20 7.19
CA GLU A 16 -7.94 -5.88 5.82
C GLU A 16 -7.62 -4.41 5.51
N VAL A 17 -7.03 -4.17 4.35
CA VAL A 17 -6.73 -2.83 3.84
C VAL A 17 -7.27 -2.68 2.42
N ARG A 18 -7.85 -1.51 2.16
CA ARG A 18 -8.29 -1.11 0.82
C ARG A 18 -7.52 0.13 0.39
N PHE A 19 -6.94 0.08 -0.80
CA PHE A 19 -6.10 1.16 -1.31
C PHE A 19 -6.16 1.27 -2.84
N LEU A 20 -5.84 2.45 -3.34
CA LEU A 20 -5.55 2.69 -4.75
C LEU A 20 -4.05 2.53 -4.98
N ARG A 21 -3.66 1.85 -6.07
CA ARG A 21 -2.28 1.74 -6.52
C ARG A 21 -2.11 2.48 -7.83
N PHE A 22 -1.12 3.37 -7.88
CA PHE A 22 -0.70 4.04 -9.09
C PHE A 22 0.73 3.62 -9.44
N CYS A 23 0.94 3.23 -10.70
CA CYS A 23 2.24 2.86 -11.23
C CYS A 23 2.61 3.81 -12.37
N LYS A 24 3.82 4.37 -12.34
CA LYS A 24 4.33 5.22 -13.42
C LYS A 24 5.80 4.94 -13.68
N GLN A 25 6.14 4.75 -14.94
CA GLN A 25 7.51 4.80 -15.39
C GLN A 25 7.99 6.25 -15.30
N HIS A 26 8.86 6.54 -14.34
CA HIS A 26 9.38 7.88 -14.12
C HIS A 26 10.51 8.21 -15.10
N ALA A 27 11.30 7.19 -15.44
CA ALA A 27 12.33 7.22 -16.47
C ALA A 27 12.53 5.79 -17.03
N GLU A 28 13.33 5.64 -18.09
CA GLU A 28 13.74 4.32 -18.58
C GLU A 28 14.37 3.51 -17.43
N GLY A 29 13.90 2.26 -17.23
CA GLY A 29 14.33 1.40 -16.13
C GLY A 29 13.96 1.85 -14.71
N LEU A 30 13.11 2.88 -14.53
CA LEU A 30 12.71 3.40 -13.23
C LEU A 30 11.20 3.54 -13.08
N TRP A 31 10.62 2.80 -12.13
CA TRP A 31 9.19 2.79 -11.86
C TRP A 31 8.88 3.26 -10.44
N ALA A 32 7.88 4.12 -10.31
CA ALA A 32 7.31 4.49 -9.03
C ALA A 32 5.96 3.77 -8.85
N VAL A 33 5.80 3.10 -7.71
CA VAL A 33 4.55 2.46 -7.28
C VAL A 33 4.10 3.14 -6.00
N VAL A 34 2.88 3.69 -6.00
CA VAL A 34 2.33 4.43 -4.87
C VAL A 34 0.96 3.86 -4.49
N ASP A 35 0.80 3.56 -3.21
CA ASP A 35 -0.41 3.06 -2.58
C ASP A 35 -0.99 4.11 -1.62
N VAL A 36 -2.29 4.42 -1.79
CA VAL A 36 -3.03 5.35 -0.93
C VAL A 36 -4.29 4.67 -0.41
N SER A 37 -4.46 4.62 0.92
CA SER A 37 -5.66 4.04 1.55
C SER A 37 -6.93 4.81 1.19
N ILE A 38 -8.00 4.10 0.87
CA ILE A 38 -9.30 4.71 0.54
C ILE A 38 -10.06 5.18 1.78
N ASP A 39 -9.75 4.61 2.95
CA ASP A 39 -10.45 4.90 4.20
C ASP A 39 -10.14 6.33 4.68
N GLY A 40 -9.06 6.95 4.18
CA GLY A 40 -8.74 8.36 4.41
C GLY A 40 -9.34 9.34 3.40
N ILE A 41 -10.05 8.87 2.38
CA ILE A 41 -10.70 9.70 1.34
C ILE A 41 -12.20 9.82 1.62
N LYS A 42 -12.79 8.78 2.22
CA LYS A 42 -14.19 8.73 2.64
C LYS A 42 -14.27 9.16 4.10
N ASP A 43 -14.21 10.45 4.38
CA ASP A 43 -14.45 10.95 5.74
C ASP A 43 -15.78 10.39 6.29
N ASN A 44 -15.65 9.55 7.32
CA ASN A 44 -16.59 9.38 8.43
C ASN A 44 -18.05 8.94 8.17
N GLN A 45 -18.41 8.27 7.07
CA GLN A 45 -19.82 7.93 6.84
C GLN A 45 -20.36 6.66 7.52
N ASN A 46 -19.54 5.72 8.01
CA ASN A 46 -20.06 4.54 8.70
C ASN A 46 -19.25 4.27 9.98
N GLY A 47 -19.90 4.47 11.13
CA GLY A 47 -19.37 4.29 12.49
C GLY A 47 -18.98 2.86 12.86
N ALA A 48 -18.09 2.22 12.11
CA ALA A 48 -17.40 1.00 12.49
C ALA A 48 -16.09 1.34 13.21
N GLY A 49 -16.22 1.90 14.41
CA GLY A 49 -15.15 2.49 15.23
C GLY A 49 -14.06 1.54 15.75
N TYR A 50 -13.81 0.38 15.13
CA TYR A 50 -12.79 -0.57 15.60
C TYR A 50 -11.99 -1.29 14.50
N MET A 51 -12.24 -1.04 13.20
CA MET A 51 -11.64 -1.82 12.10
C MET A 51 -11.10 -0.99 10.91
N SER A 52 -11.09 0.35 10.97
CA SER A 52 -10.52 1.16 9.89
C SER A 52 -8.99 1.20 9.99
N CYS A 53 -8.32 0.22 9.38
CA CYS A 53 -6.86 0.24 9.24
C CYS A 53 -6.44 1.28 8.18
N ARG A 54 -6.39 2.57 8.59
CA ARG A 54 -5.91 3.64 7.71
C ARG A 54 -4.40 3.57 7.55
N ARG A 55 -3.96 3.03 6.41
CA ARG A 55 -2.55 3.04 6.01
C ARG A 55 -2.19 4.42 5.42
N LEU A 56 -1.11 5.03 5.91
CA LEU A 56 -0.56 6.26 5.31
C LEU A 56 -0.10 5.99 3.86
N PRO A 57 -0.01 7.02 3.01
CA PRO A 57 0.57 6.87 1.67
C PRO A 57 1.91 6.15 1.76
N SER A 58 2.08 5.13 0.92
CA SER A 58 3.25 4.26 0.95
C SER A 58 3.54 3.76 -0.45
N GLY A 59 4.67 3.10 -0.66
CA GLY A 59 5.02 2.63 -1.99
C GLY A 59 6.47 2.19 -2.06
N CYS A 60 6.93 1.96 -3.28
CA CYS A 60 8.33 1.71 -3.57
C CYS A 60 8.71 2.36 -4.90
N VAL A 61 10.02 2.57 -5.05
CA VAL A 61 10.64 2.82 -6.35
C VAL A 61 11.34 1.53 -6.74
N VAL A 62 11.12 1.09 -7.97
CA VAL A 62 11.78 -0.08 -8.54
C VAL A 62 12.72 0.41 -9.61
N GLN A 63 14.01 0.13 -9.44
CA GLN A 63 15.06 0.50 -10.36
C GLN A 63 15.73 -0.73 -10.96
N ASP A 64 15.73 -0.85 -12.28
CA ASP A 64 16.43 -1.91 -13.00
C ASP A 64 17.94 -1.78 -12.84
N MET A 65 18.60 -2.92 -12.58
CA MET A 65 20.05 -3.02 -12.38
C MET A 65 20.69 -3.85 -13.51
N PRO A 66 21.97 -3.59 -13.86
CA PRO A 66 22.64 -4.29 -14.97
C PRO A 66 22.80 -5.79 -14.79
N ASN A 67 22.67 -6.30 -13.56
CA ASN A 67 22.77 -7.72 -13.24
C ASN A 67 21.45 -8.48 -13.45
N GLY A 68 20.42 -7.84 -14.02
CA GLY A 68 19.11 -8.44 -14.25
C GLY A 68 18.19 -8.47 -13.02
N TYR A 69 18.58 -7.81 -11.93
CA TYR A 69 17.74 -7.61 -10.74
C TYR A 69 17.22 -6.18 -10.66
N SER A 70 16.40 -5.89 -9.66
CA SER A 70 15.94 -4.53 -9.37
C SER A 70 16.18 -4.17 -7.90
N LYS A 71 16.38 -2.88 -7.63
CA LYS A 71 16.46 -2.29 -6.28
C LYS A 71 15.17 -1.56 -5.95
#